data_AF-A0A4Q7Q5T1-F1
#
_entry.id   AF-A0A4Q7Q5T1-F1
#
_cell.length_a   1.000
_cell.length_b   1.000
_cell.length_c   1.000
_cell.angle_alpha   90.00
_cell.angle_beta   90.00
_cell.angle_gamma   90.00
#
_symmetry.space_group_name_H-M   'P 1'
#
loop_
_entity.id
_entity.type
_entity.pdbx_description
1 polymer ?
#
loop_
_entity_poly.entity_id
_entity_poly.type
_entity_poly.pdbx_seq_one_letter_code
_entity_poly.pdbx_strand_id
1 'polypeptide(L)'
;MNNNYLKNEKGSTLLVVMGLLMAAIFISFIFFDFFTTFAAKRVGQTSADSAALAAAEEAKQIYDKELKKQIKDRLEKLKSEQEAEEEGSDAAELPEDEGISTPLPGIGNALFGKEMPPGVEKWINGSIVDLDSLDLNEALKYLFEQDEINKISCGSIEDAFPQIEEAARHYAKLNGAEDDIEVEFPYEGEFKVFVKVKKKAEFVTVDENMFSGDENKVRAEAAVNIATPKGIDISCD
;
A
#
# COMPACT_ATOMS: atom_id res chain seq x y z
N MET A 1 39.08 -54.61 64.51
CA MET A 1 37.76 -54.05 64.10
C MET A 1 37.86 -52.55 64.30
N ASN A 2 37.80 -51.64 63.32
CA ASN A 2 37.31 -51.65 61.95
C ASN A 2 38.25 -50.80 61.08
N ASN A 3 38.67 -51.30 59.92
CA ASN A 3 39.27 -50.46 58.88
C ASN A 3 38.14 -49.91 58.00
N ASN A 4 37.70 -48.70 58.27
CA ASN A 4 36.78 -47.98 57.39
C ASN A 4 37.58 -47.41 56.20
N TYR A 5 37.50 -48.08 55.06
CA TYR A 5 37.96 -47.55 53.78
C TYR A 5 37.01 -46.43 53.34
N LEU A 6 37.33 -45.18 53.65
CA LEU A 6 36.74 -44.02 52.99
C LEU A 6 37.23 -44.02 51.54
N LYS A 7 36.42 -44.57 50.62
CA LYS A 7 36.64 -44.45 49.18
C LYS A 7 36.51 -42.98 48.81
N ASN A 8 37.59 -42.42 48.26
CA ASN A 8 37.65 -41.05 47.78
C ASN A 8 36.80 -40.90 46.50
N GLU A 9 35.54 -40.50 46.63
CA GLU A 9 34.59 -40.29 45.50
C GLU A 9 34.85 -39.00 44.69
N LYS A 10 35.91 -38.23 45.02
CA LYS A 10 36.22 -36.93 44.41
C LYS A 10 36.44 -36.96 42.89
N GLY A 11 36.68 -38.13 42.27
CA GLY A 11 36.91 -38.26 40.83
C GLY A 11 35.65 -38.38 39.96
N SER A 12 34.55 -38.95 40.49
CA SER A 12 33.34 -39.21 39.69
C SER A 12 32.50 -37.95 39.50
N THR A 13 32.33 -37.17 40.57
CA THR A 13 31.54 -35.92 40.54
C THR A 13 32.17 -34.85 39.64
N LEU A 14 33.50 -34.78 39.56
CA LEU A 14 34.19 -33.83 38.69
C LEU A 14 33.87 -34.08 37.20
N LEU A 15 33.89 -35.34 36.76
CA LEU A 15 33.58 -35.71 35.38
C LEU A 15 32.12 -35.42 35.03
N VAL A 16 31.20 -35.68 35.96
CA VAL A 16 29.77 -35.37 35.79
C VAL A 16 29.55 -33.86 35.68
N VAL A 17 30.19 -33.06 36.55
CA VAL A 17 30.08 -31.60 36.50
C VAL A 17 30.67 -31.03 35.21
N MET A 18 31.83 -31.53 34.77
CA MET A 18 32.45 -31.09 33.51
C MET A 18 31.59 -31.46 32.29
N GLY A 19 31.01 -32.66 32.27
CA GLY A 19 30.09 -33.09 31.22
C GLY A 19 28.81 -32.25 31.17
N LEU A 20 28.24 -31.92 32.33
CA LEU A 20 27.06 -31.07 32.44
C LEU A 20 27.35 -29.64 31.98
N LEU A 21 28.53 -29.11 32.32
CA LEU A 21 28.97 -27.78 31.88
C LEU A 21 29.16 -27.73 30.36
N MET A 22 29.80 -28.73 29.76
CA MET A 22 29.95 -28.83 28.30
C MET A 22 28.59 -28.97 27.60
N ALA A 23 27.69 -29.79 28.14
CA ALA A 23 26.32 -29.90 27.63
C ALA A 23 25.56 -28.58 27.73
N ALA A 24 25.68 -27.85 28.85
CA ALA A 24 25.05 -26.55 29.03
C ALA A 24 25.57 -25.49 28.04
N ILE A 25 26.89 -25.47 27.78
CA ILE A 25 27.49 -24.59 26.78
C ILE A 25 26.95 -24.92 25.38
N PHE A 26 26.94 -26.21 25.01
CA PHE A 26 26.45 -26.65 23.71
C PHE A 26 24.97 -26.31 23.49
N ILE A 27 24.14 -26.59 24.50
CA ILE A 27 22.71 -26.23 24.49
C ILE A 27 22.55 -24.72 24.36
N SER A 28 23.37 -23.92 25.05
CA SER A 28 23.31 -22.45 24.96
C SER A 28 23.60 -21.93 23.56
N PHE A 29 24.57 -22.51 22.85
CA PHE A 29 24.84 -22.13 21.45
C PHE A 29 23.65 -22.42 20.53
N ILE A 30 23.06 -23.61 20.65
CA ILE A 30 21.86 -23.97 19.88
C ILE A 30 20.72 -23.00 20.17
N PHE A 31 20.45 -22.71 21.44
CA PHE A 31 19.39 -21.75 21.80
C PHE A 31 19.68 -20.34 21.28
N PHE A 32 20.93 -19.91 21.30
CA PHE A 32 21.32 -18.60 20.80
C PHE A 32 21.09 -18.49 19.29
N ASP A 33 21.52 -19.47 18.49
CA ASP A 33 21.30 -19.49 17.03
C ASP A 33 19.81 -19.52 16.66
N PHE A 34 19.00 -20.32 17.38
CA PHE A 34 17.56 -20.30 17.17
C PHE A 34 16.98 -18.93 17.51
N PHE A 35 17.34 -18.37 18.66
CA PHE A 35 16.82 -17.08 19.10
C PHE A 35 17.15 -15.96 18.11
N THR A 36 18.40 -15.90 17.62
CA THR A 36 18.85 -14.86 16.68
C THR A 36 18.13 -14.99 15.34
N THR A 37 17.95 -16.21 14.84
CA THR A 37 17.18 -16.48 13.61
C THR A 37 15.71 -16.08 13.77
N PHE A 38 15.07 -16.43 14.89
CA PHE A 38 13.68 -16.04 15.17
C PHE A 38 13.53 -14.53 15.31
N ALA A 39 14.48 -13.87 15.99
CA ALA A 39 14.49 -12.42 16.11
C ALA A 39 14.63 -11.75 14.73
N ALA A 40 15.56 -12.21 13.90
CA ALA A 40 15.74 -11.71 12.53
C ALA A 40 14.48 -11.90 11.68
N LYS A 41 13.82 -13.07 11.76
CA LYS A 41 12.56 -13.33 11.06
C LYS A 41 11.43 -12.40 11.51
N ARG A 42 11.26 -12.22 12.82
CA ARG A 42 10.20 -11.37 13.37
C ARG A 42 10.39 -9.91 12.99
N VAL A 43 11.63 -9.42 13.07
CA VAL A 43 11.97 -8.06 12.63
C VAL A 43 11.72 -7.94 11.13
N GLY A 44 12.23 -8.88 10.33
CA GLY A 44 12.01 -8.89 8.88
C GLY A 44 10.53 -8.84 8.49
N GLN A 45 9.66 -9.62 9.15
CA GLN A 45 8.21 -9.58 8.89
C GLN A 45 7.63 -8.22 9.24
N THR A 46 7.99 -7.65 10.39
CA THR A 46 7.52 -6.32 10.78
C THR A 46 7.98 -5.26 9.79
N SER A 47 9.22 -5.37 9.29
CA SER A 47 9.74 -4.48 8.26
C SER A 47 8.97 -4.62 6.94
N ALA A 48 8.74 -5.85 6.47
CA ALA A 48 8.00 -6.12 5.24
C ALA A 48 6.54 -5.61 5.34
N ASP A 49 5.85 -5.91 6.44
CA ASP A 49 4.49 -5.42 6.69
C ASP A 49 4.43 -3.89 6.70
N SER A 50 5.36 -3.24 7.41
CA SER A 50 5.42 -1.77 7.48
C SER A 50 5.72 -1.12 6.12
N ALA A 51 6.60 -1.76 5.33
CA ALA A 51 6.98 -1.26 4.02
C ALA A 51 5.86 -1.44 3.00
N ALA A 52 5.15 -2.58 3.02
CA ALA A 52 4.00 -2.83 2.18
C ALA A 52 2.83 -1.89 2.52
N LEU A 53 2.58 -1.63 3.81
CA LEU A 53 1.58 -0.65 4.25
C LEU A 53 1.93 0.77 3.80
N ALA A 54 3.18 1.19 3.99
CA ALA A 54 3.64 2.51 3.56
C ALA A 54 3.56 2.67 2.04
N ALA A 55 3.97 1.65 1.29
CA ALA A 55 3.88 1.67 -0.17
C ALA A 55 2.43 1.74 -0.65
N ALA A 56 1.53 0.97 -0.04
CA ALA A 56 0.10 1.01 -0.37
C ALA A 56 -0.54 2.36 0.00
N GLU A 57 -0.14 2.99 1.11
CA GLU A 57 -0.60 4.32 1.51
C GLU A 57 -0.10 5.41 0.55
N GLU A 58 1.17 5.36 0.16
CA GLU A 58 1.76 6.31 -0.80
C GLU A 58 1.11 6.18 -2.18
N ALA A 59 0.97 4.94 -2.67
CA ALA A 59 0.26 4.63 -3.90
C ALA A 59 -1.17 5.19 -3.88
N LYS A 60 -1.86 5.06 -2.72
CA LYS A 60 -3.19 5.61 -2.52
C LYS A 60 -3.22 7.13 -2.67
N GLN A 61 -2.31 7.83 -2.00
CA GLN A 61 -2.26 9.29 -2.06
C GLN A 61 -1.98 9.79 -3.48
N ILE A 62 -1.11 9.10 -4.22
CA ILE A 62 -0.78 9.42 -5.61
C ILE A 62 -2.01 9.31 -6.51
N TYR A 63 -2.68 8.15 -6.51
CA TYR A 63 -3.80 7.97 -7.42
C TYR A 63 -5.03 8.79 -6.97
N ASP A 64 -5.29 8.95 -5.67
CA ASP A 64 -6.39 9.79 -5.17
C ASP A 64 -6.20 11.25 -5.62
N LYS A 65 -4.95 11.74 -5.62
CA LYS A 65 -4.63 13.10 -6.09
C LYS A 65 -4.86 13.25 -7.59
N GLU A 66 -4.45 12.27 -8.39
CA GLU A 66 -4.66 12.32 -9.84
C GLU A 66 -6.13 12.17 -10.20
N LEU A 67 -6.89 11.28 -9.54
CA LEU A 67 -8.34 11.18 -9.71
C LEU A 67 -9.04 12.50 -9.37
N LYS A 68 -8.70 13.14 -8.24
CA LYS A 68 -9.25 14.45 -7.88
C LYS A 68 -8.99 15.51 -8.95
N LYS A 69 -7.79 15.53 -9.52
CA LYS A 69 -7.41 16.45 -10.60
C LYS A 69 -8.23 16.17 -11.86
N GLN A 70 -8.35 14.91 -12.28
CA GLN A 70 -9.15 14.52 -13.44
C GLN A 70 -10.64 14.84 -13.28
N ILE A 71 -11.20 14.62 -12.09
CA ILE A 71 -12.59 15.01 -11.75
C ILE A 71 -12.74 16.52 -11.92
N LYS A 72 -11.83 17.30 -11.34
CA LYS A 72 -11.88 18.76 -11.43
C LYS A 72 -11.80 19.23 -12.88
N ASP A 73 -10.87 18.70 -13.67
CA ASP A 73 -10.70 19.07 -15.07
C ASP A 73 -11.98 18.74 -15.89
N ARG A 74 -12.61 17.58 -15.66
CA ARG A 74 -13.89 17.24 -16.33
C ARG A 74 -15.05 18.10 -15.87
N LEU A 75 -15.13 18.42 -14.58
CA LEU A 75 -16.17 19.31 -14.05
C LEU A 75 -16.04 20.74 -14.59
N GLU A 76 -14.82 21.29 -14.65
CA GLU A 76 -14.55 22.60 -15.24
C GLU A 76 -14.92 22.63 -16.73
N LYS A 77 -14.61 21.54 -17.46
CA LYS A 77 -15.02 21.40 -18.87
C LYS A 77 -16.54 21.44 -19.02
N LEU A 78 -17.26 20.67 -18.21
CA LEU A 78 -18.74 20.66 -18.24
C LEU A 78 -19.33 22.03 -17.93
N LYS A 79 -18.77 22.73 -16.94
CA LYS A 79 -19.18 24.09 -16.62
C LYS A 79 -18.95 25.05 -17.79
N SER A 80 -17.79 25.00 -18.42
CA SER A 80 -17.49 25.85 -19.58
C SER A 80 -18.38 25.56 -20.80
N GLU A 81 -18.75 24.30 -21.00
CA GLU A 81 -19.68 23.90 -22.07
C GLU A 81 -21.09 24.42 -21.80
N GLN A 82 -21.56 24.37 -20.55
CA GLN A 82 -22.85 24.94 -20.15
C GLN A 82 -22.90 26.46 -20.33
N GLU A 83 -21.87 27.18 -19.86
CA GLU A 83 -21.78 28.64 -20.03
C GLU A 83 -21.78 29.05 -21.52
N ALA A 84 -21.10 28.27 -22.37
CA ALA A 84 -21.07 28.52 -23.82
C ALA A 84 -22.42 28.26 -24.52
N GLU A 85 -23.18 27.26 -24.06
CA GLU A 85 -24.54 27.01 -24.57
C GLU A 85 -25.52 28.12 -24.13
N GLU A 86 -25.41 28.60 -22.89
CA GLU A 86 -26.22 29.72 -22.39
C GLU A 86 -25.92 30.99 -23.21
N GLU A 87 -24.65 31.36 -23.40
CA GLU A 87 -24.26 32.52 -24.22
C GLU A 87 -24.62 32.37 -25.72
N GLY A 88 -24.58 31.14 -26.27
CA GLY A 88 -24.97 30.86 -27.65
C GLY A 88 -26.48 30.86 -27.89
N SER A 89 -27.28 30.65 -26.85
CA SER A 89 -28.74 30.63 -26.90
C SER A 89 -29.37 32.04 -26.87
N ASP A 90 -28.66 33.04 -26.36
CA ASP A 90 -29.09 34.46 -26.37
C ASP A 90 -29.03 35.11 -27.77
N ALA A 91 -28.49 34.44 -28.78
CA ALA A 91 -28.47 34.92 -30.17
C ALA A 91 -29.69 34.50 -31.02
N ALA A 92 -30.65 33.76 -30.45
CA ALA A 92 -31.90 33.41 -31.09
C ALA A 92 -33.09 34.08 -30.37
N GLU A 93 -33.33 35.36 -30.67
CA GLU A 93 -34.61 36.04 -30.40
C GLU A 93 -35.75 35.21 -31.03
N LEU A 94 -36.42 34.41 -30.21
CA LEU A 94 -37.77 33.92 -30.48
C LEU A 94 -38.74 34.68 -29.56
N PRO A 95 -39.93 35.03 -30.07
CA PRO A 95 -40.78 36.05 -29.48
C PRO A 95 -41.30 35.64 -28.10
N GLU A 96 -41.36 36.62 -27.21
CA GLU A 96 -42.00 36.57 -25.89
C GLU A 96 -43.38 35.92 -25.98
N ASP A 97 -43.51 34.70 -25.45
CA ASP A 97 -44.80 34.13 -25.06
C ASP A 97 -44.67 33.48 -23.68
N GLU A 98 -45.76 33.59 -22.95
CA GLU A 98 -45.83 33.62 -21.50
C GLU A 98 -45.39 32.31 -20.82
N GLY A 99 -44.52 32.47 -19.81
CA GLY A 99 -44.67 31.78 -18.53
C GLY A 99 -44.70 30.26 -18.53
N ILE A 100 -43.57 29.60 -18.78
CA ILE A 100 -43.15 28.39 -18.07
C ILE A 100 -41.62 28.46 -17.94
N SER A 101 -41.11 28.70 -16.73
CA SER A 101 -39.74 28.37 -16.35
C SER A 101 -39.64 26.84 -16.35
N THR A 102 -39.39 26.26 -17.51
CA THR A 102 -39.01 24.86 -17.61
C THR A 102 -37.51 24.84 -17.32
N PRO A 103 -37.05 24.09 -16.31
CA PRO A 103 -35.63 23.84 -16.17
C PRO A 103 -35.15 23.23 -17.48
N LEU A 104 -34.15 23.86 -18.10
CA LEU A 104 -33.50 23.38 -19.32
C LEU A 104 -33.32 21.86 -19.21
N PRO A 105 -33.83 21.05 -20.17
CA PRO A 105 -33.66 19.62 -20.14
C PRO A 105 -32.15 19.32 -20.11
N GLY A 106 -31.73 18.74 -18.98
CA GLY A 106 -30.35 18.75 -18.51
C GLY A 106 -29.34 18.25 -19.53
N ILE A 107 -28.37 19.11 -19.83
CA ILE A 107 -27.09 18.82 -20.49
C ILE A 107 -26.46 17.54 -19.92
N GLY A 108 -26.64 17.31 -18.61
CA GLY A 108 -26.18 16.10 -17.92
C GLY A 108 -26.76 14.77 -18.42
N ASN A 109 -28.02 14.75 -18.87
CA ASN A 109 -28.65 13.52 -19.39
C ASN A 109 -28.27 13.25 -20.85
N ALA A 110 -27.95 14.30 -21.62
CA ALA A 110 -27.62 14.19 -23.04
C ALA A 110 -26.16 13.77 -23.28
N LEU A 111 -25.21 14.23 -22.45
CA LEU A 111 -23.78 13.98 -22.64
C LEU A 111 -23.33 12.55 -22.25
N PHE A 112 -23.92 11.97 -21.21
CA PHE A 112 -23.48 10.68 -20.66
C PHE A 112 -24.58 9.61 -20.58
N GLY A 113 -25.81 9.92 -20.99
CA GLY A 113 -26.95 8.99 -20.89
C GLY A 113 -27.29 8.56 -19.46
N LYS A 114 -26.79 9.28 -18.45
CA LYS A 114 -26.95 9.01 -17.02
C LYS A 114 -27.51 10.25 -16.33
N GLU A 115 -28.34 10.06 -15.32
CA GLU A 115 -28.79 11.15 -14.45
C GLU A 115 -27.61 11.78 -13.71
N MET A 116 -27.48 13.10 -13.83
CA MET A 116 -26.43 13.87 -13.16
C MET A 116 -26.66 13.83 -11.65
N PRO A 117 -25.66 13.45 -10.84
CA PRO A 117 -25.78 13.48 -9.40
C PRO A 117 -26.02 14.91 -8.88
N PRO A 118 -26.85 15.09 -7.84
CA PRO A 118 -27.19 16.41 -7.31
C PRO A 118 -25.97 17.16 -6.75
N GLY A 119 -24.92 16.44 -6.34
CA GLY A 119 -23.65 17.06 -5.95
C GLY A 119 -22.93 17.71 -7.13
N VAL A 120 -22.90 17.03 -8.28
CA VAL A 120 -22.24 17.50 -9.51
C VAL A 120 -22.99 18.71 -10.06
N GLU A 121 -24.32 18.65 -10.13
CA GLU A 121 -25.17 19.76 -10.57
C GLU A 121 -24.95 21.02 -9.73
N LYS A 122 -24.94 20.88 -8.39
CA LYS A 122 -24.67 22.01 -7.48
C LYS A 122 -23.29 22.61 -7.67
N TRP A 123 -22.28 21.79 -7.98
CA TRP A 123 -20.94 22.28 -8.26
C TRP A 123 -20.89 23.09 -9.55
N ILE A 124 -21.49 22.57 -10.62
CA ILE A 124 -21.52 23.25 -11.92
C ILE A 124 -22.26 24.59 -11.82
N ASN A 125 -23.40 24.61 -11.14
CA ASN A 125 -24.21 25.81 -10.89
C ASN A 125 -23.56 26.79 -9.88
N GLY A 126 -22.32 26.54 -9.43
CA GLY A 126 -21.57 27.42 -8.52
C GLY A 126 -22.13 27.47 -7.09
N SER A 127 -23.04 26.57 -6.72
CA SER A 127 -23.58 26.46 -5.35
C SER A 127 -22.59 25.80 -4.39
N ILE A 128 -21.59 25.10 -4.92
CA ILE A 128 -20.48 24.52 -4.17
C ILE A 128 -19.18 25.13 -4.70
N VAL A 129 -18.38 25.70 -3.80
CA VAL A 129 -17.09 26.33 -4.15
C VAL A 129 -15.94 25.32 -4.11
N ASP A 130 -16.01 24.31 -3.22
CA ASP A 130 -14.90 23.41 -2.95
C ASP A 130 -15.19 21.95 -3.35
N LEU A 131 -14.24 21.36 -4.07
CA LEU A 131 -14.28 19.95 -4.51
C LEU A 131 -14.35 18.96 -3.33
N ASP A 132 -13.84 19.33 -2.15
CA ASP A 132 -13.85 18.49 -0.96
C ASP A 132 -15.24 18.35 -0.31
N SER A 133 -16.21 19.17 -0.72
CA SER A 133 -17.61 19.05 -0.28
C SER A 133 -18.48 18.24 -1.25
N LEU A 134 -17.92 17.83 -2.38
CA LEU A 134 -18.55 16.95 -3.36
C LEU A 134 -18.33 15.47 -2.94
N ASP A 135 -19.35 14.62 -3.11
CA ASP A 135 -19.12 13.18 -3.02
C ASP A 135 -18.32 12.71 -4.24
N LEU A 136 -17.01 12.58 -4.05
CA LEU A 136 -16.08 12.16 -5.09
C LEU A 136 -16.41 10.79 -5.67
N ASN A 137 -17.04 9.89 -4.92
CA ASN A 137 -17.41 8.56 -5.43
C ASN A 137 -18.56 8.65 -6.42
N GLU A 138 -19.56 9.49 -6.14
CA GLU A 138 -20.66 9.76 -7.07
C GLU A 138 -20.16 10.47 -8.32
N ALA A 139 -19.30 11.47 -8.15
CA ALA A 139 -18.68 12.18 -9.26
C ALA A 139 -17.82 11.25 -10.14
N LEU A 140 -17.01 10.37 -9.53
CA LEU A 140 -16.21 9.38 -10.26
C LEU A 140 -17.07 8.46 -11.12
N LYS A 141 -18.15 7.90 -10.55
CA LYS A 141 -19.05 6.96 -11.26
C LYS A 141 -19.86 7.62 -12.38
N TYR A 142 -20.13 8.91 -12.23
CA TYR A 142 -20.83 9.69 -13.24
C TYR A 142 -19.89 10.10 -14.37
N LEU A 143 -18.74 10.68 -14.02
CA LEU A 143 -17.82 11.29 -14.98
C LEU A 143 -16.95 10.29 -15.72
N PHE A 144 -16.66 9.13 -15.14
CA PHE A 144 -15.72 8.16 -15.69
C PHE A 144 -16.34 6.78 -15.84
N GLU A 145 -15.87 6.04 -16.84
CA GLU A 145 -16.09 4.61 -16.94
C GLU A 145 -15.07 3.85 -16.08
N GLN A 146 -15.39 2.60 -15.71
CA GLN A 146 -14.52 1.78 -14.86
C GLN A 146 -13.11 1.61 -15.46
N ASP A 147 -13.03 1.40 -16.77
CA ASP A 147 -11.75 1.23 -17.48
C ASP A 147 -10.90 2.52 -17.46
N GLU A 148 -11.53 3.70 -17.50
CA GLU A 148 -10.83 4.97 -17.37
C GLU A 148 -10.27 5.15 -15.96
N ILE A 149 -11.05 4.79 -14.93
CA ILE A 149 -10.59 4.85 -13.54
C ILE A 149 -9.40 3.91 -13.34
N ASN A 150 -9.49 2.68 -13.84
CA ASN A 150 -8.39 1.72 -13.78
C ASN A 150 -7.13 2.27 -14.45
N LYS A 151 -7.27 2.80 -15.68
CA LYS A 151 -6.14 3.37 -16.41
C LYS A 151 -5.49 4.56 -15.70
N ILE A 152 -6.30 5.47 -15.14
CA ILE A 152 -5.78 6.62 -14.39
C ILE A 152 -5.08 6.16 -13.12
N SER A 153 -5.73 5.27 -12.35
CA SER A 153 -5.18 4.79 -11.09
C SER A 153 -3.90 3.99 -11.27
N CYS A 154 -3.91 2.97 -12.12
CA CYS A 154 -2.73 2.14 -12.40
C CYS A 154 -1.62 2.97 -13.04
N GLY A 155 -1.93 3.80 -14.05
CA GLY A 155 -0.95 4.65 -14.71
C GLY A 155 -0.29 5.64 -13.76
N SER A 156 -1.05 6.26 -12.85
CA SER A 156 -0.49 7.20 -11.86
C SER A 156 0.47 6.52 -10.88
N ILE A 157 0.18 5.27 -10.50
CA ILE A 157 1.03 4.48 -9.61
C ILE A 157 2.30 4.04 -10.33
N GLU A 158 2.20 3.59 -11.58
CA GLU A 158 3.35 3.21 -12.41
C GLU A 158 4.29 4.40 -12.64
N ASP A 159 3.73 5.56 -12.98
CA ASP A 159 4.50 6.80 -13.21
C ASP A 159 5.24 7.27 -11.94
N ALA A 160 4.65 7.03 -10.77
CA ALA A 160 5.20 7.40 -9.47
C ALA A 160 5.84 6.23 -8.70
N PHE A 161 6.06 5.09 -9.36
CA PHE A 161 6.60 3.89 -8.73
C PHE A 161 7.91 4.12 -7.97
N PRO A 162 8.87 4.94 -8.45
CA PRO A 162 10.08 5.24 -7.69
C PRO A 162 9.81 5.88 -6.32
N GLN A 163 8.77 6.71 -6.19
CA GLN A 163 8.40 7.35 -4.92
C GLN A 163 7.81 6.32 -3.94
N ILE A 164 7.01 5.40 -4.45
CA ILE A 164 6.43 4.29 -3.68
C ILE A 164 7.53 3.36 -3.18
N GLU A 165 8.50 3.05 -4.04
CA GLU A 165 9.66 2.25 -3.67
C GLU A 165 10.50 2.96 -2.59
N GLU A 166 10.70 4.28 -2.70
CA GLU A 166 11.41 5.06 -1.71
C GLU A 166 10.68 5.07 -0.35
N ALA A 167 9.36 5.23 -0.35
CA ALA A 167 8.54 5.13 0.85
C ALA A 167 8.67 3.75 1.50
N ALA A 168 8.54 2.66 0.72
CA ALA A 168 8.73 1.30 1.20
C ALA A 168 10.12 1.11 1.82
N ARG A 169 11.17 1.59 1.15
CA ARG A 169 12.56 1.53 1.62
C ARG A 169 12.78 2.30 2.92
N HIS A 170 12.21 3.50 3.02
CA HIS A 170 12.30 4.32 4.21
C HIS A 170 11.71 3.61 5.44
N TYR A 171 10.49 3.06 5.33
CA TYR A 171 9.83 2.39 6.45
C TYR A 171 10.44 1.03 6.79
N ALA A 172 10.90 0.28 5.80
CA ALA A 172 11.65 -0.96 6.04
C ALA A 172 12.92 -0.70 6.87
N LYS A 173 13.71 0.32 6.50
CA LYS A 173 14.95 0.70 7.20
C LYS A 173 14.68 1.15 8.64
N LEU A 174 13.64 1.94 8.86
CA LEU A 174 13.22 2.33 10.21
C LEU A 174 12.90 1.13 11.10
N ASN A 175 12.40 0.05 10.50
CA ASN A 175 12.11 -1.21 11.18
C ASN A 175 13.29 -2.19 11.17
N GLY A 176 14.50 -1.74 10.82
CA GLY A 176 15.72 -2.54 10.91
C GLY A 176 15.90 -3.55 9.77
N ALA A 177 15.27 -3.32 8.61
CA ALA A 177 15.64 -3.99 7.37
C ALA A 177 16.93 -3.42 6.77
N GLU A 178 17.64 -4.25 6.00
CA GLU A 178 18.77 -3.83 5.17
C GLU A 178 18.27 -3.20 3.84
N ASP A 179 19.20 -2.73 3.01
CA ASP A 179 18.92 -2.10 1.70
C ASP A 179 18.32 -3.06 0.64
N ASP A 180 18.30 -4.37 0.92
CA ASP A 180 17.82 -5.43 0.01
C ASP A 180 16.29 -5.58 0.12
N ILE A 181 15.59 -4.63 -0.50
CA ILE A 181 14.13 -4.52 -0.55
C ILE A 181 13.70 -4.56 -2.01
N GLU A 182 12.79 -5.47 -2.32
CA GLU A 182 12.14 -5.63 -3.61
C GLU A 182 10.68 -5.21 -3.44
N VAL A 183 10.20 -4.28 -4.28
CA VAL A 183 8.81 -3.82 -4.31
C VAL A 183 8.24 -4.17 -5.68
N GLU A 184 7.01 -4.65 -5.73
CA GLU A 184 6.32 -5.05 -6.95
C GLU A 184 4.88 -4.53 -6.96
N PHE A 185 4.47 -3.97 -8.09
CA PHE A 185 3.11 -3.53 -8.39
C PHE A 185 2.88 -3.60 -9.92
N PRO A 186 1.71 -4.05 -10.39
CA PRO A 186 0.69 -4.79 -9.63
C PRO A 186 1.21 -6.18 -9.23
N TYR A 187 0.67 -6.77 -8.16
CA TYR A 187 1.06 -8.10 -7.70
C TYR A 187 -0.05 -9.12 -7.99
N GLU A 188 0.29 -10.20 -8.69
CA GLU A 188 -0.64 -11.27 -9.11
C GLU A 188 -1.86 -10.77 -9.92
N GLY A 189 -1.72 -9.66 -10.66
CA GLY A 189 -2.81 -9.04 -11.43
C GLY A 189 -3.85 -8.31 -10.56
N GLU A 190 -3.58 -8.17 -9.27
CA GLU A 190 -4.45 -7.49 -8.33
C GLU A 190 -3.87 -6.12 -7.94
N PHE A 191 -4.75 -5.23 -7.46
CA PHE A 191 -4.40 -3.88 -7.00
C PHE A 191 -3.75 -3.91 -5.60
N LYS A 192 -2.58 -4.55 -5.56
CA LYS A 192 -1.79 -4.88 -4.39
C LYS A 192 -0.34 -4.46 -4.60
N VAL A 193 0.29 -4.01 -3.53
CA VAL A 193 1.74 -3.86 -3.47
C VAL A 193 2.33 -5.05 -2.73
N PHE A 194 3.33 -5.67 -3.33
CA PHE A 194 4.13 -6.71 -2.69
C PHE A 194 5.50 -6.14 -2.31
N VAL A 195 5.93 -6.44 -1.09
CA VAL A 195 7.25 -6.06 -0.59
C VAL A 195 7.94 -7.28 -0.01
N LYS A 196 9.19 -7.46 -0.45
CA LYS A 196 10.07 -8.50 0.03
C LYS A 196 11.33 -7.88 0.60
N VAL A 197 11.63 -8.29 1.83
CA VAL A 197 12.77 -7.82 2.60
C VAL A 197 13.71 -8.99 2.86
N LYS A 198 15.00 -8.79 2.60
CA LYS A 198 16.04 -9.75 3.01
C LYS A 198 16.83 -9.18 4.18
N LYS A 199 17.02 -9.98 5.23
CA LYS A 199 17.81 -9.59 6.41
C LYS A 199 18.82 -10.67 6.78
N LYS A 200 20.07 -10.28 7.04
CA LYS A 200 21.09 -11.21 7.53
C LYS A 200 20.87 -11.52 9.01
N ALA A 201 21.07 -12.77 9.41
CA ALA A 201 21.14 -13.11 10.83
C ALA A 201 22.47 -12.57 11.40
N GLU A 202 22.42 -11.62 12.33
CA GLU A 202 23.62 -10.94 12.87
C GLU A 202 24.51 -11.83 13.75
N PHE A 203 24.04 -13.02 14.12
CA PHE A 203 24.78 -13.94 14.98
C PHE A 203 24.42 -15.39 14.62
N VAL A 204 25.28 -15.99 13.80
CA VAL A 204 25.24 -17.41 13.47
C VAL A 204 26.58 -18.00 13.92
N THR A 205 26.55 -19.07 14.73
CA THR A 205 27.78 -19.72 15.20
C THR A 205 28.57 -20.43 14.09
N VAL A 206 27.97 -20.58 12.91
CA VAL A 206 28.56 -21.16 11.71
C VAL A 206 29.18 -20.06 10.86
N ASP A 207 30.42 -20.29 10.41
CA ASP A 207 31.18 -19.36 9.58
C ASP A 207 30.42 -18.97 8.31
N GLU A 208 30.41 -17.68 7.97
CA GLU A 208 29.71 -17.14 6.78
C GLU A 208 30.20 -17.79 5.48
N ASN A 209 31.44 -18.28 5.46
CA ASN A 209 32.04 -18.96 4.30
C ASN A 209 31.49 -20.39 4.08
N MET A 210 30.70 -20.94 5.02
CA MET A 210 29.99 -22.21 4.82
C MET A 210 28.67 -22.04 4.06
N PHE A 211 28.16 -20.82 3.92
CA PHE A 211 26.94 -20.53 3.21
C PHE A 211 27.24 -19.87 1.86
N SER A 212 26.56 -20.32 0.82
CA SER A 212 26.69 -19.77 -0.53
C SER A 212 25.78 -18.55 -0.68
N GLY A 213 26.34 -17.34 -0.69
CA GLY A 213 25.59 -16.12 -1.04
C GLY A 213 24.45 -15.77 -0.07
N ASP A 214 23.21 -15.79 -0.56
CA ASP A 214 22.00 -15.35 0.18
C ASP A 214 21.43 -16.41 1.15
N GLU A 215 22.06 -17.58 1.30
CA GLU A 215 21.56 -18.67 2.15
C GLU A 215 21.48 -18.32 3.64
N ASN A 216 22.24 -17.31 4.09
CA ASN A 216 22.19 -16.79 5.47
C ASN A 216 21.23 -15.58 5.63
N LYS A 217 20.46 -15.23 4.59
CA LYS A 217 19.46 -14.16 4.67
C LYS A 217 18.08 -14.74 4.94
N VAL A 218 17.48 -14.28 6.03
CA VAL A 218 16.08 -14.54 6.33
C VAL A 218 15.22 -13.64 5.44
N ARG A 219 14.31 -14.24 4.69
CA ARG A 219 13.35 -13.54 3.83
C ARG A 219 12.05 -13.32 4.58
N ALA A 220 11.49 -12.13 4.40
CA ALA A 220 10.16 -11.77 4.86
C ALA A 220 9.42 -11.08 3.73
N GLU A 221 8.14 -11.38 3.62
CA GLU A 221 7.30 -11.00 2.48
C GLU A 221 5.96 -10.52 3.02
N ALA A 222 5.42 -9.47 2.41
CA ALA A 222 4.12 -8.91 2.74
C ALA A 222 3.45 -8.39 1.46
N ALA A 223 2.15 -8.66 1.33
CA ALA A 223 1.31 -8.12 0.27
C ALA A 223 0.15 -7.35 0.91
N VAL A 224 -0.09 -6.13 0.43
CA VAL A 224 -1.13 -5.25 0.97
C VAL A 224 -2.00 -4.73 -0.17
N ASN A 225 -3.32 -4.82 0.03
CA ASN A 225 -4.30 -4.18 -0.85
C ASN A 225 -4.21 -2.67 -0.74
N ILE A 226 -4.15 -1.98 -1.88
CA ILE A 226 -4.32 -0.54 -1.90
C ILE A 226 -5.81 -0.24 -1.70
N ALA A 227 -6.13 0.64 -0.75
CA ALA A 227 -7.52 0.90 -0.39
C ALA A 227 -8.23 1.69 -1.50
N THR A 228 -9.24 1.10 -2.14
CA THR A 228 -9.98 1.72 -3.24
C THR A 228 -11.17 2.60 -2.77
N PRO A 229 -11.67 3.51 -3.62
CA PRO A 229 -12.89 4.26 -3.35
C PRO A 229 -14.13 3.36 -3.24
N LYS A 230 -15.18 3.82 -2.55
CA LYS A 230 -16.32 2.96 -2.19
C LYS A 230 -17.13 2.51 -3.42
N GLY A 231 -17.17 1.20 -3.62
CA GLY A 231 -17.92 0.58 -4.71
C GLY A 231 -17.31 0.87 -6.09
N ILE A 232 -15.98 1.03 -6.14
CA ILE A 232 -15.17 1.09 -7.34
C ILE A 232 -14.12 -0.01 -7.19
N ASP A 233 -14.04 -0.91 -8.18
CA ASP A 233 -13.10 -2.02 -8.17
C ASP A 233 -11.98 -1.76 -9.17
N ILE A 234 -10.77 -1.52 -8.66
CA ILE A 234 -9.62 -1.15 -9.49
C ILE A 234 -8.82 -2.41 -9.78
N SER A 235 -8.56 -2.65 -11.06
CA SER A 235 -7.72 -3.75 -11.54
C SER A 235 -6.74 -3.23 -12.58
N CYS A 236 -5.49 -3.67 -12.49
CA CYS A 236 -4.41 -3.33 -13.41
C CYS A 236 -4.07 -4.58 -14.21
N ASP A 237 -4.72 -4.72 -15.37
CA ASP A 237 -4.45 -5.77 -16.38
C ASP A 237 -3.45 -5.28 -17.44
#